data_AF-A0A1Y0I0E1-F1
#
_entry.id   AF-A0A1Y0I0E1-F1
#
_cell.length_a   1.000
_cell.length_b   1.000
_cell.length_c   1.000
_cell.angle_alpha   90.00
_cell.angle_beta   90.00
_cell.angle_gamma   90.00
#
_symmetry.space_group_name_H-M   'P 1'
#
loop_
_entity.id
_entity.type
_entity.pdbx_description
1 polymer ?
#
loop_
_entity_poly.entity_id
_entity_poly.type
_entity_poly.pdbx_seq_one_letter_code
_entity_poly.pdbx_strand_id
1 'polypeptide(L)'
;MAFADFSQSSLPSAAGWHLEIDGPLDAAAMGSILLLVNSRHKVVATAFASAGKPRPTDKLVLSAVYSDVARTLVEHALTRDDFVDDAEFADESLGALLRDVFAQMFSGRSIRDVRLRAKDSPTFVATEVQASAGIFGGVA
;
A
#
# COMPACT_ATOMS: atom_id res chain seq x y z
N MET A 1 10.98 1.21 -5.61
CA MET A 1 10.11 1.76 -6.67
C MET A 1 10.90 1.80 -7.98
N ALA A 2 10.27 1.46 -9.11
CA ALA A 2 10.86 1.58 -10.44
C ALA A 2 9.86 2.19 -11.44
N PHE A 3 10.36 2.78 -12.53
CA PHE A 3 9.54 3.19 -13.66
C PHE A 3 9.53 2.09 -14.72
N ALA A 4 8.36 1.77 -15.27
CA ALA A 4 8.21 0.79 -16.33
C ALA A 4 7.24 1.30 -17.42
N ASP A 5 7.34 0.76 -18.63
CA ASP A 5 6.37 1.02 -19.70
C ASP A 5 5.35 -0.12 -19.73
N PHE A 6 4.15 0.13 -19.19
CA PHE A 6 3.16 -0.94 -19.06
C PHE A 6 2.65 -1.43 -20.43
N SER A 7 2.78 -0.63 -21.49
CA SER A 7 2.43 -1.06 -22.85
C SER A 7 3.34 -2.15 -23.41
N GLN A 8 4.49 -2.39 -22.78
CA GLN A 8 5.47 -3.41 -23.12
C GLN A 8 5.47 -4.58 -22.11
N SER A 9 4.41 -4.70 -21.30
CA SER A 9 4.27 -5.70 -20.24
C SER A 9 2.89 -6.38 -20.31
N SER A 10 2.62 -7.31 -19.40
CA SER A 10 1.28 -7.89 -19.18
C SER A 10 0.34 -6.97 -18.38
N LEU A 11 0.84 -5.88 -17.80
CA LEU A 11 0.04 -4.94 -17.00
C LEU A 11 -0.85 -4.07 -17.89
N PRO A 12 -2.04 -3.67 -17.43
CA PRO A 12 -2.91 -2.77 -18.18
C PRO A 12 -2.23 -1.45 -18.49
N SER A 13 -2.10 -1.12 -19.78
CA SER A 13 -1.37 0.08 -20.24
C SER A 13 -1.96 1.40 -19.75
N ALA A 14 -3.25 1.43 -19.37
CA ALA A 14 -3.94 2.58 -18.81
C ALA A 14 -3.74 2.75 -17.29
N ALA A 15 -3.21 1.75 -16.58
CA ALA A 15 -2.97 1.85 -15.15
C ALA A 15 -1.82 2.83 -14.85
N GLY A 16 -1.94 3.60 -13.76
CA GLY A 16 -0.91 4.57 -13.37
C GLY A 16 0.27 3.95 -12.61
N TRP A 17 0.00 2.90 -11.84
CA TRP A 17 0.98 2.18 -11.03
C TRP A 17 0.53 0.73 -10.82
N HIS A 18 1.43 -0.09 -10.30
CA HIS A 18 1.17 -1.45 -9.85
C HIS A 18 2.04 -1.72 -8.62
N LEU A 19 1.49 -2.41 -7.62
CA LEU A 19 2.23 -2.85 -6.43
C LEU A 19 2.37 -4.37 -6.48
N GLU A 20 3.61 -4.84 -6.56
CA GLU A 20 3.96 -6.24 -6.41
C GLU A 20 4.30 -6.51 -4.94
N ILE A 21 3.73 -7.58 -4.39
CA ILE A 21 4.00 -8.05 -3.02
C ILE A 21 4.23 -9.55 -3.11
N ASP A 22 5.47 -9.99 -2.88
CA ASP A 22 5.89 -11.36 -3.05
C ASP A 22 6.67 -11.90 -1.84
N GLY A 23 6.58 -13.22 -1.64
CA GLY A 23 7.35 -13.94 -0.64
C GLY A 23 6.61 -14.23 0.68
N PRO A 24 7.27 -14.97 1.59
CA PRO A 24 6.78 -15.20 2.96
C PRO A 24 6.93 -13.95 3.83
N LEU A 25 6.22 -13.91 4.96
CA LEU A 25 6.29 -12.79 5.90
C LEU A 25 7.70 -12.58 6.49
N ASP A 26 8.49 -13.64 6.61
CA ASP A 26 9.87 -13.56 7.10
C ASP A 26 10.89 -13.08 6.05
N ALA A 27 10.49 -12.90 4.79
CA ALA A 27 11.39 -12.37 3.77
C ALA A 27 11.69 -10.89 4.00
N ALA A 28 12.85 -10.43 3.50
CA ALA A 28 13.24 -9.03 3.58
C ALA A 28 12.24 -8.13 2.83
N ALA A 29 11.67 -7.13 3.51
CA ALA A 29 10.64 -6.25 2.95
C ALA A 29 11.09 -5.55 1.67
N MET A 30 12.35 -5.12 1.61
CA MET A 30 12.93 -4.43 0.46
C MET A 30 12.96 -5.29 -0.81
N GLY A 31 13.04 -6.62 -0.68
CA GLY A 31 12.98 -7.56 -1.81
C GLY A 31 11.57 -8.07 -2.12
N SER A 32 10.64 -7.90 -1.16
CA SER A 32 9.28 -8.40 -1.23
C SER A 32 8.26 -7.40 -1.77
N ILE A 33 8.60 -6.11 -1.84
CA ILE A 33 7.69 -5.05 -2.27
C ILE A 33 8.30 -4.25 -3.40
N LEU A 34 7.59 -4.20 -4.53
CA LEU A 34 7.97 -3.36 -5.67
C LEU A 34 6.79 -2.52 -6.15
N LEU A 35 6.89 -1.20 -5.93
CA LEU A 35 6.01 -0.22 -6.58
C LEU A 35 6.54 0.09 -7.99
N LEU A 36 5.79 -0.31 -9.00
CA LEU A 36 6.02 0.03 -10.41
C LEU A 36 5.17 1.24 -10.79
N VAL A 37 5.81 2.27 -11.35
CA VAL A 37 5.15 3.48 -11.86
C VAL A 37 5.13 3.45 -13.38
N ASN A 38 3.95 3.61 -13.98
CA ASN A 38 3.81 3.60 -15.43
C ASN A 38 4.36 4.90 -16.05
N SER A 39 5.48 4.80 -16.75
CA SER A 39 6.16 5.90 -17.44
C SER A 39 5.32 6.56 -18.56
N ARG A 40 4.30 5.86 -19.07
CA ARG A 40 3.35 6.39 -20.05
C ARG A 40 2.22 7.21 -19.41
N HIS A 41 1.90 6.96 -18.15
CA HIS A 41 0.88 7.71 -17.42
C HIS A 41 1.44 9.02 -16.86
N LYS A 42 1.53 10.05 -17.71
CA LYS A 42 2.29 11.29 -17.45
C LYS A 42 1.98 11.99 -16.13
N VAL A 43 0.72 12.02 -15.71
CA VAL A 43 0.32 12.64 -14.44
C VAL A 43 0.99 11.96 -13.25
N VAL A 44 0.95 10.63 -13.21
CA VAL A 44 1.52 9.82 -12.12
C VAL A 44 3.04 9.82 -12.21
N ALA A 45 3.60 9.59 -13.41
CA ALA A 45 5.03 9.58 -13.60
C ALA A 45 5.69 10.91 -13.21
N THR A 46 5.06 12.04 -13.54
CA THR A 46 5.56 13.37 -13.17
C THR A 46 5.50 13.60 -11.67
N ALA A 47 4.43 13.14 -11.00
CA ALA A 47 4.28 13.27 -9.55
C ALA A 47 5.41 12.53 -8.81
N PHE A 48 5.74 11.31 -9.23
CA PHE A 48 6.86 10.54 -8.67
C PHE A 48 8.23 11.14 -9.04
N ALA A 49 8.42 11.62 -10.27
CA ALA A 49 9.66 12.28 -10.66
C ALA A 49 9.91 13.59 -9.86
N SER A 50 8.84 14.24 -9.39
CA SER A 50 8.89 15.49 -8.64
C SER A 50 8.74 15.30 -7.12
N ALA A 51 8.81 14.06 -6.61
CA ALA A 51 8.49 13.75 -5.21
C ALA A 51 9.38 14.46 -4.18
N GLY A 52 10.61 14.87 -4.54
CA GLY A 52 11.48 15.67 -3.67
C GLY A 52 11.03 17.14 -3.50
N LYS A 53 10.22 17.67 -4.43
CA LYS A 53 9.63 19.01 -4.34
C LYS A 53 8.30 19.05 -5.11
N PRO A 54 7.24 18.40 -4.58
CA PRO A 54 6.01 18.17 -5.32
C PRO A 54 5.19 19.46 -5.43
N ARG A 55 4.62 19.71 -6.61
CA ARG A 55 3.60 20.76 -6.80
C ARG A 55 2.31 20.35 -6.07
N PRO A 56 1.36 21.27 -5.82
CA PRO A 56 0.10 20.92 -5.16
C PRO A 56 -0.65 19.75 -5.82
N THR A 57 -0.67 19.69 -7.14
CA THR A 57 -1.27 18.58 -7.90
C THR A 57 -0.51 17.27 -7.72
N ASP A 58 0.82 17.32 -7.65
CA ASP A 58 1.65 16.14 -7.46
C ASP A 58 1.44 15.56 -6.06
N LYS A 59 1.24 16.41 -5.05
CA LYS A 59 0.91 15.98 -3.68
C LYS A 59 -0.39 15.18 -3.64
N LEU A 60 -1.43 15.63 -4.35
CA LEU A 60 -2.71 14.90 -4.42
C LEU A 60 -2.54 13.53 -5.07
N VAL A 61 -1.78 13.45 -6.16
CA VAL A 61 -1.48 12.18 -6.83
C VAL A 61 -0.68 11.25 -5.92
N LEU A 62 0.37 11.77 -5.27
CA LEU A 62 1.18 10.98 -4.33
C LEU A 62 0.33 10.49 -3.15
N SER A 63 -0.51 11.34 -2.55
CA SER A 63 -1.43 10.94 -1.48
C SER A 63 -2.39 9.84 -1.90
N ALA A 64 -2.95 9.94 -3.12
CA ALA A 64 -3.82 8.89 -3.66
C ALA A 64 -3.07 7.56 -3.82
N VAL A 65 -1.84 7.59 -4.34
CA VAL A 65 -1.02 6.38 -4.50
C VAL A 65 -0.60 5.81 -3.15
N TYR A 66 -0.15 6.64 -2.19
CA TYR A 66 0.19 6.18 -0.84
C TYR A 66 -0.98 5.51 -0.15
N SER A 67 -2.18 6.08 -0.26
CA SER A 67 -3.38 5.48 0.31
C SER A 67 -3.75 4.16 -0.36
N ASP A 68 -3.61 4.07 -1.68
CA ASP A 68 -3.86 2.81 -2.39
C ASP A 68 -2.84 1.73 -2.03
N VAL A 69 -1.55 2.08 -1.94
CA VAL A 69 -0.49 1.18 -1.49
C VAL A 69 -0.74 0.70 -0.06
N ALA A 70 -1.08 1.59 0.87
CA ALA A 70 -1.39 1.21 2.26
C ALA A 70 -2.58 0.24 2.30
N ARG A 71 -3.64 0.52 1.53
CA ARG A 71 -4.79 -0.38 1.38
C ARG A 71 -4.40 -1.74 0.84
N THR A 72 -3.64 -1.81 -0.25
CA THR A 72 -3.20 -3.09 -0.84
C THR A 72 -2.32 -3.88 0.12
N LEU A 73 -1.42 -3.23 0.87
CA LEU A 73 -0.58 -3.88 1.88
C LEU A 73 -1.43 -4.47 3.02
N VAL A 74 -2.38 -3.71 3.56
CA VAL A 74 -3.32 -4.20 4.59
C VAL A 74 -4.14 -5.37 4.07
N GLU A 75 -4.72 -5.24 2.88
CA GLU A 75 -5.52 -6.30 2.26
C GLU A 75 -4.68 -7.57 2.08
N HIS A 76 -3.44 -7.43 1.58
CA HIS A 76 -2.50 -8.55 1.47
C HIS A 76 -2.19 -9.17 2.84
N ALA A 77 -1.93 -8.37 3.87
CA ALA A 77 -1.65 -8.90 5.21
C ALA A 77 -2.82 -9.70 5.77
N LEU A 78 -4.05 -9.20 5.59
CA LEU A 78 -5.26 -9.84 6.12
C LEU A 78 -5.59 -11.18 5.44
N THR A 79 -5.13 -11.41 4.21
CA THR A 79 -5.30 -12.71 3.53
C THR A 79 -4.29 -13.77 3.98
N ARG A 80 -3.25 -13.39 4.72
CA ARG A 80 -2.25 -14.35 5.21
C ARG A 80 -2.65 -14.91 6.57
N ASP A 81 -2.68 -16.23 6.68
CA ASP A 81 -3.08 -16.93 7.90
C ASP A 81 -2.04 -16.82 9.02
N ASP A 82 -0.76 -16.66 8.67
CA ASP A 82 0.39 -16.47 9.56
C ASP A 82 0.53 -15.03 10.07
N PHE A 83 -0.23 -14.07 9.53
CA PHE A 83 -0.28 -12.71 10.04
C PHE A 83 -1.24 -12.64 11.23
N VAL A 84 -0.78 -12.93 12.45
CA VAL A 84 -1.61 -12.95 13.67
C VAL A 84 -1.07 -11.98 14.73
N ASP A 85 -1.90 -11.69 15.73
CA ASP A 85 -1.64 -10.69 16.77
C ASP A 85 -0.33 -10.94 17.54
N ASP A 86 -0.01 -12.21 17.80
CA ASP A 86 1.13 -12.68 18.57
C ASP A 86 2.30 -13.17 17.72
N ALA A 87 2.21 -13.08 16.38
CA ALA A 87 3.33 -13.43 15.52
C ALA A 87 4.55 -12.57 15.85
N GLU A 88 5.75 -13.08 15.71
CA GLU A 88 6.98 -12.27 15.79
C GLU A 88 7.64 -12.29 14.42
N PHE A 89 7.96 -11.11 13.91
CA PHE A 89 8.59 -10.94 12.61
C PHE A 89 9.97 -10.33 12.83
N ALA A 90 10.96 -10.80 12.08
CA ALA A 90 12.28 -10.20 12.09
C ALA A 90 12.20 -8.72 11.67
N ASP A 91 13.07 -7.88 12.23
CA ASP A 91 13.18 -6.49 11.81
C ASP A 91 13.43 -6.42 10.30
N GLU A 92 12.87 -5.39 9.65
CA GLU A 92 12.94 -5.18 8.19
C GLU A 92 12.34 -6.30 7.30
N SER A 93 11.65 -7.28 7.89
CA SER A 93 10.89 -8.28 7.15
C SER A 93 9.57 -7.73 6.61
N LEU A 94 8.98 -8.43 5.64
CA LEU A 94 7.67 -8.11 5.10
C LEU A 94 6.61 -8.10 6.21
N GLY A 95 6.62 -9.07 7.12
CA GLY A 95 5.69 -9.15 8.24
C GLY A 95 5.82 -7.96 9.20
N ALA A 96 7.04 -7.53 9.51
CA ALA A 96 7.27 -6.34 10.34
C ALA A 96 6.71 -5.07 9.66
N LEU A 97 6.98 -4.89 8.37
CA LEU A 97 6.43 -3.75 7.61
C LEU A 97 4.90 -3.78 7.56
N LEU A 98 4.29 -4.93 7.28
CA LEU A 98 2.84 -5.08 7.23
C LEU A 98 2.20 -4.82 8.60
N ARG A 99 2.88 -5.20 9.69
CA ARG A 99 2.46 -4.89 11.06
C ARG A 99 2.45 -3.40 11.34
N ASP A 100 3.51 -2.68 10.93
CA ASP A 100 3.59 -1.23 11.12
C ASP A 100 2.48 -0.51 10.35
N VAL A 101 2.26 -0.89 9.09
CA VAL A 101 1.18 -0.34 8.27
C VAL A 101 -0.19 -0.65 8.90
N PHE A 102 -0.41 -1.88 9.35
CA PHE A 102 -1.65 -2.26 10.03
C PHE A 102 -1.88 -1.44 11.30
N ALA A 103 -0.86 -1.31 12.15
CA ALA A 103 -0.95 -0.55 13.40
C ALA A 103 -1.24 0.94 13.15
N GLN A 104 -0.67 1.51 12.09
CA GLN A 104 -0.96 2.88 11.67
C GLN A 104 -2.41 3.05 11.22
N MET A 105 -2.97 2.06 10.50
CA MET A 105 -4.33 2.15 9.95
C MET A 105 -5.41 1.81 10.98
N PHE A 106 -5.14 0.90 11.91
CA PHE A 106 -6.10 0.37 12.87
C PHE A 106 -5.58 0.43 14.31
N SER A 107 -5.14 1.61 14.74
CA SER A 107 -4.59 1.84 16.09
C SER A 107 -5.44 1.18 17.19
N GLY A 108 -4.83 0.25 17.93
CA GLY A 108 -5.43 -0.44 19.08
C GLY A 108 -6.41 -1.57 18.73
N ARG A 109 -6.55 -1.95 17.46
CA ARG A 109 -7.39 -3.07 17.03
C ARG A 109 -6.56 -4.34 16.85
N SER A 110 -7.14 -5.49 17.16
CA SER A 110 -6.50 -6.78 16.87
C SER A 110 -6.59 -7.12 15.38
N ILE A 111 -5.55 -7.79 14.86
CA ILE A 111 -5.52 -8.34 13.50
C ILE A 111 -6.67 -9.33 13.32
N ARG A 112 -6.96 -10.15 14.34
CA ARG A 112 -8.10 -11.06 14.32
C ARG A 112 -9.44 -10.34 14.09
N ASP A 113 -9.71 -9.26 14.81
CA ASP A 113 -10.98 -8.53 14.71
C ASP A 113 -11.12 -7.83 13.36
N VAL A 114 -10.05 -7.21 12.86
CA VAL A 114 -10.05 -6.55 11.55
C VAL A 114 -10.18 -7.60 10.44
N ARG A 115 -9.53 -8.76 10.54
CA ARG A 115 -9.70 -9.87 9.59
C ARG A 115 -11.14 -10.39 9.58
N LEU A 116 -11.75 -10.56 10.76
CA LEU A 116 -13.15 -10.97 10.86
C LEU A 116 -14.07 -9.93 10.21
N ARG A 117 -13.82 -8.64 10.48
CA ARG A 117 -14.55 -7.54 9.85
C ARG A 117 -14.35 -7.49 8.34
N ALA A 118 -13.15 -7.77 7.83
CA ALA A 118 -12.86 -7.80 6.41
C ALA A 118 -13.61 -8.93 5.69
N LYS A 119 -13.83 -10.06 6.36
CA LYS A 119 -14.66 -11.17 5.84
C LYS A 119 -16.14 -10.82 5.79
N ASP A 120 -16.65 -10.12 6.79
CA ASP A 120 -18.06 -9.75 6.91
C ASP A 120 -18.43 -8.52 6.08
N SER A 121 -17.59 -7.49 6.13
CA SER A 121 -17.83 -6.14 5.61
C SER A 121 -16.55 -5.55 4.97
N PRO A 122 -16.07 -6.10 3.83
CA PRO A 122 -14.80 -5.67 3.22
C PRO A 122 -14.76 -4.19 2.81
N THR A 123 -15.88 -3.65 2.32
CA THR A 123 -15.99 -2.23 1.92
C THR A 123 -15.90 -1.28 3.12
N PHE A 124 -16.32 -1.72 4.31
CA PHE A 124 -16.18 -0.94 5.53
C PHE A 124 -14.71 -0.82 5.93
N VAL A 125 -13.97 -1.93 5.90
CA VAL A 125 -12.52 -1.93 6.18
C VAL A 125 -11.77 -1.06 5.17
N ALA A 126 -12.12 -1.13 3.89
CA ALA A 126 -11.54 -0.25 2.87
C ALA A 126 -11.80 1.24 3.17
N THR A 127 -12.98 1.57 3.70
CA THR A 127 -13.33 2.94 4.12
C THR A 127 -12.54 3.37 5.36
N GLU A 128 -12.33 2.48 6.33
CA GLU A 128 -11.46 2.73 7.50
C GLU A 128 -10.03 3.04 7.05
N VAL A 129 -9.46 2.23 6.13
CA VAL A 129 -8.12 2.49 5.59
C VAL A 129 -8.06 3.83 4.87
N GLN A 130 -9.05 4.16 4.04
CA GLN A 130 -9.12 5.45 3.35
C GLN A 130 -9.12 6.63 4.33
N ALA A 131 -9.88 6.51 5.43
CA ALA A 131 -9.93 7.53 6.48
C ALA A 131 -8.57 7.69 7.17
N SER A 132 -7.92 6.58 7.54
CA SER A 132 -6.62 6.58 8.21
C SER A 132 -5.46 7.02 7.31
N ALA A 133 -5.51 6.73 6.01
CA ALA A 133 -4.47 7.11 5.06
C ALA A 133 -4.42 8.62 4.76
N GLY A 134 -5.46 9.37 5.15
CA GLY A 134 -5.42 10.83 5.13
C GLY A 134 -5.23 11.43 3.74
N ILE A 135 -5.85 10.87 2.70
CA ILE A 135 -5.75 11.32 1.29
C ILE A 135 -5.94 12.85 1.16
N PHE A 136 -6.76 13.45 2.03
CA PHE A 136 -7.10 14.87 2.06
C PHE A 136 -6.58 15.63 3.30
N GLY A 137 -5.76 14.99 4.16
CA GLY A 137 -5.33 15.53 5.46
C GLY A 137 -4.40 16.75 5.42
N GLY A 138 -4.06 17.25 4.22
CA GLY A 138 -3.37 18.52 3.99
C GLY A 138 -4.27 19.64 3.47
N VAL A 139 -5.60 19.47 3.50
CA VAL A 139 -6.60 20.48 3.13
C VAL A 139 -7.39 20.87 4.38
N ALA A 140 -6.72 21.53 5.31
CA ALA A 140 -7.32 22.30 6.40
C ALA A 140 -6.48 23.57 6.62
#